data_AF-A0A0Q0ZRB2-F1
#
_entry.id   AF-A0A0Q0ZRB2-F1
#
_cell.length_a   1.000
_cell.length_b   1.000
_cell.length_c   1.000
_cell.angle_alpha   90.00
_cell.angle_beta   90.00
_cell.angle_gamma   90.00
#
_symmetry.space_group_name_H-M   'P 1'
#
loop_
_entity.id
_entity.type
_entity.pdbx_description
1 polymer ?
#
loop_
_entity_poly.entity_id
_entity_poly.type
_entity_poly.pdbx_seq_one_letter_code
_entity_poly.pdbx_strand_id
1 'polypeptide(L)'
;MPPVNAVNDVPGSIPPSAQVVLGLLEDGHCKTFKEVAQQADIAPRTVRFAIRRLKDHGLIVEKFNFRDARQILYQIKHVPAAADDSAIVGPW
;
A
#
# COMPACT_ATOMS: atom_id res chain seq x y z
N MET A 1 -10.87 8.76 30.53
CA MET A 1 -9.71 8.06 29.96
C MET A 1 -9.84 8.05 28.44
N PRO A 2 -8.98 8.77 27.69
CA PRO A 2 -8.79 8.50 26.27
C PRO A 2 -7.85 7.29 26.08
N PRO A 3 -8.02 6.49 25.01
CA PRO A 3 -7.17 5.33 24.77
C PRO A 3 -5.72 5.75 24.50
N VAL A 4 -4.83 5.02 25.16
CA VAL A 4 -3.36 5.07 25.05
C VAL A 4 -2.90 4.82 23.61
N ASN A 5 -2.67 5.86 22.82
CA ASN A 5 -1.70 5.83 21.70
C ASN A 5 -1.52 7.23 21.09
N ALA A 6 -0.92 8.12 21.87
CA ALA A 6 -0.43 9.41 21.40
C ALA A 6 1.10 9.31 21.29
N VAL A 7 1.63 8.74 20.20
CA VAL A 7 3.09 8.71 19.99
C VAL A 7 3.60 9.01 18.58
N ASN A 8 2.82 9.45 17.58
CA ASN A 8 3.44 9.92 16.31
C ASN A 8 2.52 10.77 15.42
N ASP A 9 2.20 11.98 15.86
CA ASP A 9 1.56 13.00 15.01
C ASP A 9 2.52 14.20 14.88
N VAL A 10 3.42 14.15 13.88
CA VAL A 10 4.28 15.28 13.44
C VAL A 10 4.43 15.20 11.91
N PRO A 11 4.41 16.32 11.17
CA PRO A 11 3.95 16.37 9.78
C PRO A 11 5.06 16.01 8.78
N GLY A 12 5.17 14.72 8.50
CA GLY A 12 5.92 14.07 7.40
C GLY A 12 5.21 12.78 6.93
N SER A 13 3.90 12.77 7.17
CA SER A 13 2.79 11.86 6.82
C SER A 13 2.91 10.34 6.93
N ILE A 14 4.06 9.68 6.99
CA ILE A 14 4.11 8.20 6.98
C ILE A 14 5.18 7.68 7.95
N PRO A 15 4.86 6.73 8.86
CA PRO A 15 5.87 6.13 9.72
C PRO A 15 6.94 5.40 8.90
N PRO A 16 8.20 5.32 9.38
CA PRO A 16 9.32 4.76 8.63
C PRO A 16 9.07 3.28 8.23
N SER A 17 8.37 2.52 9.07
CA SER A 17 7.96 1.15 8.75
C SER A 17 6.98 1.06 7.58
N ALA A 18 6.09 2.05 7.42
CA ALA A 18 5.17 2.11 6.30
C ALA A 18 5.87 2.57 5.01
N GLN A 19 6.88 3.43 5.09
CA GLN A 19 7.71 3.77 3.93
C GLN A 19 8.47 2.55 3.39
N VAL A 20 9.02 1.69 4.25
CA VAL A 20 9.68 0.44 3.82
C VAL A 20 8.70 -0.49 3.10
N VAL A 21 7.50 -0.68 3.66
CA VAL A 21 6.46 -1.49 3.01
C VAL A 21 6.04 -0.89 1.67
N LEU A 22 5.93 0.44 1.59
CA LEU A 22 5.62 1.12 0.34
C LEU A 22 6.70 0.85 -0.72
N GLY A 23 7.98 1.03 -0.37
CA GLY A 23 9.11 0.76 -1.27
C GLY A 23 9.16 -0.68 -1.78
N LEU A 24 8.73 -1.66 -0.97
CA LEU A 24 8.62 -3.05 -1.41
C LEU A 24 7.48 -3.30 -2.40
N LEU A 25 6.47 -2.44 -2.43
CA LEU A 25 5.36 -2.52 -3.37
C LEU A 25 5.53 -1.55 -4.55
N GLU A 26 6.55 -0.68 -4.54
CA GLU A 26 6.88 0.26 -5.65
C GLU A 26 7.14 -0.46 -6.97
N ASP A 27 7.54 -1.74 -6.93
CA ASP A 27 7.69 -2.59 -8.10
C ASP A 27 6.36 -2.81 -8.88
N GLY A 28 5.22 -2.37 -8.33
CA GLY A 28 3.89 -2.51 -8.95
C GLY A 28 3.29 -3.92 -8.87
N HIS A 29 4.06 -4.87 -8.33
CA HIS A 29 3.64 -6.25 -8.12
C HIS A 29 2.68 -6.39 -6.93
N CYS A 30 1.59 -7.14 -7.15
CA CYS A 30 0.70 -7.58 -6.09
C CYS A 30 1.44 -8.56 -5.17
N LYS A 31 1.75 -8.17 -3.94
CA LYS A 31 2.44 -9.02 -2.96
C LYS A 31 1.49 -9.48 -1.87
N THR A 32 1.65 -10.71 -1.41
CA THR A 32 0.89 -11.23 -0.26
C THR A 32 1.42 -10.66 1.05
N PHE A 33 0.60 -10.67 2.11
CA PHE A 33 1.04 -10.28 3.45
C PHE A 33 2.34 -10.97 3.89
N LYS A 34 2.48 -12.26 3.56
CA LYS A 34 3.62 -13.08 3.96
C LYS A 34 4.90 -12.65 3.26
N GLU A 35 4.83 -12.35 1.96
CA GLU A 35 5.99 -11.86 1.19
C GLU A 35 6.44 -10.49 1.67
N VAL A 36 5.50 -9.56 1.89
CA VAL A 36 5.81 -8.24 2.44
C VAL A 36 6.47 -8.36 3.81
N ALA A 37 5.96 -9.24 4.67
CA ALA A 37 6.54 -9.47 5.99
C ALA A 37 7.93 -10.12 5.94
N GLN A 38 8.18 -11.00 4.98
CA GLN A 38 9.50 -11.61 4.78
C GLN A 38 10.52 -10.63 4.20
N GLN A 39 10.11 -9.77 3.26
CA GLN A 39 11.01 -8.82 2.61
C GLN A 39 11.30 -7.58 3.48
N ALA A 40 10.34 -7.14 4.30
CA ALA A 40 10.53 -5.95 5.13
C ALA A 40 11.52 -6.15 6.28
N ASP A 41 11.82 -7.40 6.66
CA ASP A 41 12.60 -7.75 7.86
C ASP A 41 12.07 -7.11 9.16
N ILE A 42 10.74 -7.00 9.27
CA ILE A 42 10.06 -6.43 10.43
C ILE A 42 9.02 -7.42 10.96
N ALA A 43 8.72 -7.32 12.25
CA ALA A 43 7.69 -8.12 12.89
C ALA A 43 6.34 -8.07 12.13
N PRO A 44 5.62 -9.19 11.96
CA PRO A 44 4.34 -9.25 11.24
C PRO A 44 3.28 -8.29 11.81
N ARG A 45 3.32 -8.02 13.12
CA ARG A 45 2.43 -7.04 13.75
C ARG A 45 2.66 -5.62 13.25
N THR A 46 3.92 -5.25 13.03
CA THR A 46 4.30 -3.95 12.47
C THR A 46 3.90 -3.85 11.01
N VAL A 47 4.01 -4.94 10.25
CA VAL A 47 3.57 -4.99 8.84
C VAL A 47 2.06 -4.75 8.74
N ARG A 48 1.26 -5.37 9.61
CA ARG A 48 -0.19 -5.08 9.68
C ARG A 48 -0.46 -3.61 10.00
N PHE A 49 0.28 -3.04 10.95
CA PHE A 49 0.13 -1.63 11.30
C PHE A 49 0.51 -0.71 10.13
N ALA A 50 1.61 -1.01 9.45
CA ALA A 50 2.08 -0.29 8.28
C ALA A 50 1.07 -0.34 7.12
N ILE A 51 0.55 -1.52 6.78
CA ILE A 51 -0.50 -1.71 5.76
C ILE A 51 -1.75 -0.90 6.14
N ARG A 52 -2.22 -0.99 7.39
CA ARG A 52 -3.39 -0.22 7.84
C ARG A 52 -3.15 1.28 7.66
N ARG A 53 -1.97 1.77 8.07
CA ARG A 53 -1.60 3.18 7.94
C ARG A 53 -1.54 3.61 6.47
N LEU A 54 -0.87 2.84 5.61
CA LEU A 54 -0.80 3.11 4.17
C LEU A 54 -2.18 3.13 3.52
N LYS A 55 -3.10 2.26 3.97
CA LYS A 55 -4.50 2.25 3.52
C LYS A 55 -5.27 3.50 3.98
N ASP A 56 -5.07 3.92 5.23
CA ASP A 56 -5.67 5.15 5.76
C ASP A 56 -5.19 6.39 4.98
N HIS A 57 -3.94 6.39 4.51
CA HIS A 57 -3.40 7.41 3.60
C HIS A 57 -3.80 7.23 2.13
N GLY A 58 -4.50 6.14 1.78
CA GLY A 58 -4.92 5.86 0.41
C GLY A 58 -3.79 5.47 -0.56
N LEU A 59 -2.62 5.08 -0.05
CA LEU A 59 -1.43 4.76 -0.85
C LEU A 59 -1.41 3.31 -1.36
N ILE A 60 -2.18 2.42 -0.73
CA ILE A 60 -2.28 1.01 -1.12
C ILE A 60 -3.74 0.56 -1.22
N VAL A 61 -3.97 -0.50 -1.97
CA VAL A 61 -5.26 -1.19 -2.10
C VAL A 61 -5.13 -2.67 -1.77
N GLU A 62 -6.14 -3.20 -1.09
CA GLU A 62 -6.31 -4.62 -0.81
C GLU A 62 -7.13 -5.22 -1.95
N LYS A 63 -6.58 -6.22 -2.64
CA LYS A 63 -7.22 -6.92 -3.73
C LYS A 63 -7.41 -8.38 -3.34
N PHE A 64 -8.63 -8.90 -3.51
CA PHE A 64 -8.87 -10.32 -3.33
C PHE A 64 -8.18 -11.10 -4.45
N ASN A 65 -7.50 -12.17 -4.08
CA ASN A 65 -6.92 -13.07 -5.06
C ASN A 65 -8.03 -13.92 -5.69
N PHE A 66 -8.32 -13.71 -6.97
CA PHE A 66 -9.33 -14.49 -7.71
C PHE A 66 -8.94 -15.96 -7.86
N ARG A 67 -7.65 -16.32 -7.75
CA ARG A 67 -7.19 -17.72 -7.74
C ARG A 67 -7.38 -18.40 -6.39
N ASP A 68 -7.34 -17.64 -5.30
CA ASP A 68 -7.53 -18.15 -3.94
C ASP A 68 -8.14 -17.06 -3.04
N ALA A 69 -9.46 -17.16 -2.81
CA ALA A 69 -10.21 -16.18 -2.02
C ALA A 69 -9.75 -16.06 -0.55
N ARG A 70 -8.92 -16.99 -0.05
CA ARG A 70 -8.36 -16.94 1.31
C ARG A 70 -7.18 -15.97 1.42
N GLN A 71 -6.60 -15.57 0.28
CA GLN A 71 -5.43 -14.71 0.22
C GLN A 71 -5.80 -13.29 -0.21
N ILE A 72 -5.30 -12.32 0.55
CA ILE A 72 -5.39 -10.90 0.23
C ILE A 72 -4.05 -10.48 -0.37
N LEU A 73 -4.12 -9.86 -1.54
CA LEU A 73 -3.00 -9.23 -2.21
C LEU A 73 -2.99 -7.74 -1.90
N TYR A 74 -1.81 -7.21 -1.65
CA TYR A 74 -1.60 -5.79 -1.44
C TYR A 74 -0.87 -5.23 -2.66
N GLN A 75 -1.35 -4.09 -3.14
CA GLN A 75 -0.77 -3.39 -4.28
C GLN A 75 -0.73 -1.90 -3.97
N ILE A 76 0.28 -1.19 -4.46
CA ILE A 76 0.26 0.29 -4.41
C ILE A 76 -0.93 0.81 -5.22
N LYS A 77 -1.60 1.82 -4.67
CA LYS A 77 -2.56 2.64 -5.38
C LYS A 77 -1.81 3.77 -6.08
N HIS A 78 -0.88 3.42 -6.98
CA HIS A 78 -0.36 4.43 -7.88
C HIS A 78 -1.50 4.76 -8.84
N VAL A 79 -2.06 5.97 -8.74
CA VAL A 79 -2.87 6.51 -9.82
C VAL A 79 -1.98 6.39 -11.06
N PRO A 80 -2.39 5.63 -12.09
CA PRO A 80 -1.59 5.58 -13.30
C PRO A 80 -1.51 7.01 -13.81
N ALA A 81 -0.30 7.55 -13.89
CA ALA A 81 0.03 8.70 -14.72
C ALA A 81 -0.07 8.29 -16.21
N ALA A 82 -1.20 7.69 -16.57
CA ALA A 82 -1.57 7.25 -17.90
C ALA A 82 -3.08 7.47 -18.06
N ALA A 83 -3.50 8.71 -17.85
CA ALA A 83 -4.36 9.35 -18.82
C ALA A 83 -3.42 10.14 -19.75
N ASP A 84 -2.61 9.43 -20.53
CA ASP A 84 -2.21 9.97 -21.82
C ASP A 84 -3.49 10.02 -22.65
N ASP A 85 -4.22 11.11 -22.45
CA ASP A 85 -5.19 11.66 -23.38
C ASP A 85 -4.42 12.09 -24.64
N SER A 86 -3.85 11.10 -25.35
CA SER A 86 -3.41 11.32 -26.73
C SER A 86 -4.66 11.34 -27.58
N ALA A 87 -5.24 12.53 -27.61
CA ALA A 87 -6.17 13.01 -28.60
C ALA A 87 -5.94 12.34 -29.96
N ILE A 88 -6.93 11.57 -30.39
CA ILE A 88 -7.18 11.39 -31.81
C ILE A 88 -8.63 11.83 -32.05
N VAL A 89 -8.79 13.15 -32.09
CA VAL A 89 -9.96 13.81 -32.66
C VAL A 89 -9.90 13.68 -34.18
N GLY A 90 -10.77 12.82 -34.75
CA GLY A 90 -11.15 12.77 -36.18
C GLY A 90 -10.03 12.59 -37.22
N PRO A 91 -10.32 12.54 -38.54
CA PRO A 91 -11.59 12.86 -39.22
C PRO A 91 -12.15 11.68 -40.05
N TRP A 92 -13.47 11.53 -40.13
CA TRP A 92 -14.30 11.26 -41.33
C TRP A 92 -15.77 11.16 -40.88
#